data_AF-A0A4R4PSX7-F1
#
_entry.id   AF-A0A4R4PSX7-F1
#
_cell.length_a   1.000
_cell.length_b   1.000
_cell.length_c   1.000
_cell.angle_alpha   90.00
_cell.angle_beta   90.00
_cell.angle_gamma   90.00
#
_symmetry.space_group_name_H-M   'P 1'
#
loop_
_entity.id
_entity.type
_entity.pdbx_description
1 polymer ?
#
loop_
_entity_poly.entity_id
_entity_poly.type
_entity_poly.pdbx_seq_one_letter_code
_entity_poly.pdbx_strand_id
1 'polypeptide(L)'
;MAQAYGYLNSGSRTANEHWARLRDAGLTHPGDHSPPPGALLFYDTGQAAGHVTLYLGDDQVASNDILDAFEGQGRIALVNRDDLTAGRWRLHYRGWAAPSFPGAGGRSTI
;
A
#
# COMPACT_ATOMS: atom_id res chain seq x y z
N MET A 1 6.65 -7.51 -5.28
CA MET A 1 5.30 -7.99 -5.66
C MET A 1 4.48 -8.09 -4.37
N ALA A 2 3.39 -7.34 -4.24
CA ALA A 2 2.55 -7.38 -3.03
C ALA A 2 1.71 -8.67 -3.04
N GLN A 3 2.15 -9.65 -2.25
CA GLN A 3 1.57 -10.99 -2.14
C GLN A 3 0.53 -11.07 -1.00
N ALA A 4 -0.02 -9.95 -0.57
CA ALA A 4 -0.92 -9.88 0.58
C ALA A 4 -2.29 -10.52 0.34
N TYR A 5 -2.70 -10.69 -0.93
CA TYR A 5 -4.05 -11.13 -1.31
C TYR A 5 -4.07 -12.50 -2.02
N GLY A 6 -2.95 -13.22 -2.07
CA GLY A 6 -2.92 -14.61 -2.55
C GLY A 6 -3.15 -14.81 -4.05
N TYR A 7 -3.26 -13.75 -4.86
CA TYR A 7 -3.43 -13.88 -6.32
C TYR A 7 -2.09 -13.78 -7.05
N LEU A 8 -1.91 -14.61 -8.09
CA LEU A 8 -0.70 -14.65 -8.91
C LEU A 8 -0.32 -13.29 -9.55
N ASN A 9 -1.32 -12.41 -9.77
CA ASN A 9 -1.17 -11.09 -10.40
C ASN A 9 -1.62 -9.93 -9.50
N SER A 10 -1.63 -10.08 -8.16
CA SER A 10 -2.03 -8.97 -7.25
C SER A 10 -0.94 -7.92 -7.02
N GLY A 11 0.15 -7.93 -7.79
CA GLY A 11 1.27 -7.00 -7.63
C GLY A 11 1.40 -6.03 -8.80
N SER A 12 1.88 -4.83 -8.50
CA SER A 12 2.56 -3.97 -9.48
C SER A 12 4.06 -3.96 -9.17
N ARG A 13 4.89 -3.61 -10.16
CA ARG A 13 6.34 -3.51 -9.97
C ARG A 13 6.70 -2.38 -9.00
N THR A 14 5.96 -1.28 -9.05
CA THR A 14 6.09 -0.14 -8.14
C THR A 14 4.73 0.28 -7.57
N ALA A 15 4.73 0.93 -6.41
CA ALA A 15 3.52 1.52 -5.83
C ALA A 15 3.01 2.67 -6.71
N ASN A 16 3.91 3.42 -7.35
CA ASN A 16 3.56 4.47 -8.31
C ASN A 16 2.78 3.95 -9.52
N GLU A 17 3.24 2.85 -10.14
CA GLU A 17 2.52 2.21 -11.24
C GLU A 17 1.15 1.69 -10.80
N HIS A 18 1.06 1.11 -9.60
CA HIS A 18 -0.20 0.62 -9.07
C HIS A 18 -1.21 1.76 -8.87
N TRP A 19 -0.77 2.85 -8.23
CA TRP A 19 -1.56 4.04 -8.01
C TRP A 19 -2.05 4.65 -9.33
N ALA A 20 -1.16 4.82 -10.32
CA ALA A 20 -1.52 5.34 -11.63
C ALA A 20 -2.59 4.49 -12.31
N ARG A 21 -2.42 3.16 -12.33
CA ARG A 21 -3.40 2.23 -12.89
C ARG A 21 -4.77 2.36 -12.24
N LEU A 22 -4.84 2.41 -10.91
CA LEU A 22 -6.10 2.52 -10.18
C LEU A 22 -6.75 3.90 -10.37
N ARG A 23 -5.93 4.96 -10.44
CA ARG A 23 -6.38 6.33 -10.68
C ARG A 23 -6.99 6.47 -12.07
N ASP A 24 -6.32 5.93 -13.09
CA ASP A 24 -6.81 5.98 -14.48
C ASP A 24 -8.11 5.18 -14.65
N ALA A 25 -8.34 4.16 -13.80
CA ALA A 25 -9.60 3.42 -13.70
C ALA A 25 -10.67 4.10 -12.82
N GLY A 26 -10.38 5.24 -12.19
CA GLY A 26 -11.32 5.95 -11.32
C GLY A 26 -11.59 5.26 -9.97
N LEU A 27 -10.68 4.41 -9.50
CA LEU A 27 -10.84 3.58 -8.28
C LEU A 27 -10.12 4.14 -7.05
N THR A 28 -9.45 5.29 -7.19
CA THR A 28 -8.70 5.92 -6.10
C THR A 28 -9.53 6.97 -5.37
N HIS A 29 -9.20 7.19 -4.10
CA HIS A 29 -9.72 8.26 -3.25
C HIS A 29 -8.54 9.19 -2.85
N PRO A 30 -8.16 10.16 -3.70
CA PRO A 30 -7.01 11.03 -3.44
C PRO A 30 -7.27 11.98 -2.26
N GLY A 31 -6.30 12.09 -1.36
CA GLY A 31 -6.37 12.98 -0.19
C GLY A 31 -7.41 12.60 0.87
N ASP A 32 -8.17 11.53 0.67
CA ASP A 32 -9.12 11.03 1.66
C ASP A 32 -8.37 10.31 2.80
N HIS A 33 -8.56 10.78 4.03
CA HIS A 33 -7.90 10.27 5.23
C HIS A 33 -8.71 9.21 5.98
N SER A 34 -9.86 8.77 5.46
CA SER A 34 -10.76 7.79 6.08
C SER A 34 -10.86 6.46 5.29
N PRO A 35 -9.75 5.72 5.09
CA PRO A 35 -9.78 4.45 4.39
C PRO A 35 -10.53 3.37 5.20
N PRO A 36 -11.27 2.45 4.55
CA PRO A 36 -11.80 1.27 5.23
C PRO A 36 -10.71 0.21 5.50
N PRO A 37 -10.85 -0.63 6.54
CA PRO A 37 -9.97 -1.79 6.74
C PRO A 37 -9.86 -2.65 5.48
N GLY A 38 -8.64 -3.09 5.16
CA GLY A 38 -8.29 -3.83 3.96
C GLY A 38 -7.91 -2.97 2.74
N ALA A 39 -8.02 -1.65 2.83
CA ALA A 39 -7.61 -0.73 1.76
C ALA A 39 -6.08 -0.67 1.59
N LEU A 40 -5.65 -0.36 0.36
CA LEU A 40 -4.27 -0.02 0.05
C LEU A 40 -4.05 1.48 0.19
N LEU A 41 -3.04 1.87 0.96
CA LEU A 41 -2.67 3.25 1.21
C LEU A 41 -1.41 3.57 0.42
N PHE A 42 -1.45 4.64 -0.37
CA PHE A 42 -0.36 4.99 -1.27
C PHE A 42 0.34 6.26 -0.82
N TYR A 43 1.66 6.25 -0.93
CA TYR A 43 2.50 7.38 -0.55
C TYR A 43 3.48 7.73 -1.67
N ASP A 44 3.73 9.03 -1.78
CA ASP A 44 4.84 9.56 -2.55
C ASP A 44 6.10 9.59 -1.68
N THR A 45 7.16 8.98 -2.19
CA THR A 45 8.49 8.96 -1.57
C THR A 45 9.48 9.87 -2.31
N GLY A 46 9.07 10.52 -3.40
CA GLY A 46 9.96 11.21 -4.34
C GLY A 46 10.80 10.25 -5.22
N GLN A 47 10.67 8.94 -5.01
CA GLN A 47 11.38 7.91 -5.77
C GLN A 47 10.45 7.20 -6.76
N ALA A 48 11.02 6.60 -7.80
CA ALA A 48 10.27 5.88 -8.83
C ALA A 48 9.41 4.73 -8.28
N ALA A 49 9.81 4.13 -7.17
CA ALA A 49 9.07 3.04 -6.53
C ALA A 49 7.77 3.50 -5.83
N GLY A 50 7.76 4.68 -5.21
CA GLY A 50 6.71 5.08 -4.26
C GLY A 50 6.64 4.15 -3.04
N HIS A 51 5.56 4.24 -2.26
CA HIS A 51 5.29 3.29 -1.18
C HIS A 51 3.82 2.89 -1.09
N VAL A 52 3.55 1.66 -0.64
CA VAL A 52 2.18 1.15 -0.43
C VAL A 52 2.10 0.33 0.85
N THR A 53 1.04 0.54 1.63
CA THR A 53 0.75 -0.24 2.84
C THR A 53 -0.67 -0.80 2.81
N LEU A 54 -0.93 -1.83 3.60
CA LEU A 54 -2.27 -2.40 3.81
C LEU A 54 -2.84 -1.83 5.11
N TYR A 55 -3.99 -1.16 5.04
CA TYR A 55 -4.69 -0.67 6.23
C TYR A 55 -5.46 -1.77 6.93
N LEU A 56 -5.35 -1.82 8.25
CA LEU A 56 -5.93 -2.88 9.08
C LEU A 56 -7.11 -2.40 9.92
N GLY A 57 -7.35 -1.08 9.94
CA GLY A 57 -8.24 -0.44 10.91
C GLY A 57 -7.46 0.16 12.08
N ASP A 58 -8.15 0.97 12.90
CA ASP A 58 -7.62 1.57 14.13
C ASP A 58 -6.25 2.27 13.96
N ASP A 59 -6.09 2.98 12.83
CA ASP A 59 -4.85 3.66 12.42
C ASP A 59 -3.62 2.75 12.28
N GLN A 60 -3.82 1.44 12.15
CA GLN A 60 -2.75 0.49 11.91
C GLN A 60 -2.61 0.11 10.43
N VAL A 61 -1.36 -0.10 10.02
CA VAL A 61 -1.03 -0.63 8.69
C VAL A 61 0.00 -1.75 8.78
N ALA A 62 -0.05 -2.67 7.81
CA ALA A 62 1.06 -3.56 7.51
C ALA A 62 1.95 -2.93 6.43
N SER A 63 3.24 -2.79 6.73
CA SER A 63 4.29 -2.28 5.83
C SER A 63 5.47 -3.25 5.82
N ASN A 64 6.26 -3.29 4.74
CA ASN A 64 7.30 -4.31 4.54
C ASN A 64 8.74 -3.86 4.79
N ASP A 65 8.94 -2.62 5.21
CA ASP A 65 10.25 -1.94 5.19
C ASP A 65 10.40 -0.81 6.21
N ILE A 66 9.29 -0.24 6.70
CA ILE A 66 9.35 0.98 7.50
C ILE A 66 10.09 0.84 8.84
N LEU A 67 10.13 -0.36 9.42
CA LEU A 67 10.90 -0.67 10.63
C LEU A 67 12.26 -1.32 10.33
N ASP A 68 12.68 -1.38 9.07
CA ASP A 68 13.97 -1.98 8.75
C ASP A 68 15.11 -1.11 9.28
N ALA A 69 16.06 -1.76 9.95
CA ALA A 69 17.26 -1.10 10.46
C ALA A 69 18.23 -0.76 9.31
N PHE A 70 18.15 -1.52 8.21
CA PHE A 70 18.93 -1.37 6.99
C PHE A 70 18.04 -1.59 5.77
N GLU A 71 18.21 -0.81 4.70
CA GLU A 71 17.42 -0.95 3.48
C GLU A 71 17.45 -2.39 2.94
N GLY A 72 16.28 -2.96 2.62
CA GLY A 72 16.16 -4.28 1.99
C GLY A 72 16.13 -5.48 2.95
N GLN A 73 15.98 -5.26 4.26
CA GLN A 73 15.83 -6.34 5.22
C GLN A 73 14.48 -7.07 5.10
N GLY A 74 13.44 -6.37 4.68
CA GLY A 74 12.18 -6.93 4.20
C GLY A 74 11.37 -7.61 5.30
N ARG A 75 10.98 -6.87 6.34
CA ARG A 75 10.10 -7.37 7.40
C ARG A 75 8.71 -6.77 7.32
N ILE A 76 7.68 -7.62 7.39
CA ILE A 76 6.33 -7.13 7.64
C ILE A 76 6.24 -6.64 9.07
N ALA A 77 5.97 -5.35 9.22
CA ALA A 77 5.75 -4.68 10.47
C ALA A 77 4.35 -4.10 10.51
N LEU A 78 3.72 -4.20 11.67
CA LEU A 78 2.52 -3.46 12.01
C LEU A 78 2.96 -2.13 12.60
N VAL A 79 2.58 -1.02 11.96
CA VAL A 79 2.92 0.32 12.44
C VAL A 79 1.69 1.21 12.45
N ASN A 80 1.75 2.29 13.22
CA ASN A 80 0.73 3.32 13.13
C ASN A 80 0.90 4.08 11.80
N ARG A 81 -0.21 4.51 11.19
CA ARG A 81 -0.19 5.33 9.96
C ARG A 81 0.64 6.60 10.12
N ASP A 82 0.64 7.20 11.30
CA ASP A 82 1.38 8.42 11.58
C ASP A 82 2.90 8.20 11.55
N ASP A 83 3.39 6.98 11.78
CA ASP A 83 4.82 6.66 11.65
C ASP A 83 5.31 6.80 10.19
N LEU A 84 4.41 6.65 9.21
CA LEU A 84 4.72 6.84 7.78
C LEU A 84 4.84 8.32 7.42
N THR A 85 3.98 9.17 7.97
CA THR A 85 3.79 10.56 7.53
C THR A 85 4.45 11.59 8.45
N ALA A 86 4.47 11.32 9.76
CA ALA A 86 5.10 12.16 10.79
C ALA A 86 6.37 11.53 11.37
N GLY A 87 6.55 10.21 11.21
CA GLY A 87 7.75 9.48 11.66
C GLY A 87 8.95 9.65 10.73
N ARG A 88 9.91 8.71 10.83
CA ARG A 88 11.24 8.80 10.18
C ARG A 88 11.18 9.01 8.66
N TRP A 89 10.17 8.48 7.99
CA TRP A 89 10.07 8.50 6.53
C TRP A 89 9.39 9.75 5.98
N ARG A 90 8.54 10.43 6.78
CA ARG A 90 7.84 11.68 6.43
C ARG A 90 7.20 11.65 5.04
N LEU A 91 6.58 10.53 4.70
CA LEU A 91 6.03 10.28 3.38
C LEU A 91 4.82 11.15 3.09
N HIS A 92 4.70 11.60 1.84
CA HIS A 92 3.55 12.37 1.40
C HIS A 92 2.40 11.43 1.03
N TYR A 93 1.35 11.40 1.86
CA TYR A 93 0.18 10.56 1.62
C TYR A 93 -0.57 11.02 0.36
N ARG A 94 -0.86 10.06 -0.55
CA ARG A 94 -1.61 10.34 -1.78
C ARG A 94 -3.10 10.07 -1.65
N GLY A 95 -3.48 9.10 -0.83
CA GLY A 95 -4.84 8.59 -0.71
C GLY A 95 -4.88 7.07 -0.66
N TRP A 96 -6.07 6.51 -0.86
CA TRP A 96 -6.29 5.07 -0.78
C TRP A 96 -7.07 4.53 -1.97
N ALA A 97 -7.05 3.21 -2.12
CA ALA A 97 -7.93 2.48 -3.01
C ALA A 97 -8.30 1.13 -2.40
N ALA A 98 -9.50 0.64 -2.70
CA ALA A 98 -9.84 -0.75 -2.40
C ALA A 98 -8.90 -1.70 -3.17
N PRO A 99 -8.56 -2.87 -2.62
CA PRO A 99 -7.73 -3.84 -3.35
C PRO A 99 -8.46 -4.29 -4.62
N SER A 100 -7.92 -3.87 -5.77
CA SER A 100 -8.44 -4.22 -7.09
C SER A 100 -7.30 -4.79 -7.92
N PHE A 101 -7.47 -6.05 -8.34
CA PHE A 101 -6.48 -6.79 -9.13
C PHE A 101 -7.15 -7.39 -10.38
N PRO A 102 -7.45 -6.60 -11.42
CA PRO A 102 -8.06 -7.11 -12.63
C PRO A 102 -7.16 -8.19 -13.27
N GLY A 103 -7.71 -9.38 -13.54
CA GLY A 103 -6.95 -10.52 -14.09
C GLY A 103 -6.19 -11.36 -13.04
N ALA A 104 -6.44 -11.13 -11.75
CA ALA A 104 -6.08 -12.03 -10.66
C ALA A 104 -6.92 -13.32 -10.71
N GLY A 105 -6.59 -14.23 -11.63
CA GLY A 105 -7.19 -15.55 -11.69
C GLY A 105 -6.80 -16.36 -10.45
N GLY A 106 -7.81 -16.71 -9.64
CA GLY A 106 -7.69 -17.63 -8.51
C GLY A 106 -9.01 -17.70 -7.78
N ARG A 107 -9.53 -18.90 -7.53
CA ARG A 107 -10.63 -19.06 -6.58
C ARG A 107 -10.13 -18.59 -5.22
N SER A 108 -10.88 -17.71 -4.58
CA SER A 108 -10.69 -17.38 -3.17
C SER A 108 -10.80 -18.68 -2.37
N THR A 109 -9.69 -19.16 -1.83
CA THR A 109 -9.69 -20.21 -0.81
C THR A 109 -9.81 -19.52 0.54
N ILE A 110 -11.04 -19.21 0.91
CA ILE A 110 -11.46 -19.07 2.31
C ILE A 110 -12.29 -20.32 2.62
#